data_AF-A0A0D6QEU6-F1
#
_entry.id   AF-A0A0D6QEU6-F1
#
_cell.length_a   1.000
_cell.length_b   1.000
_cell.length_c   1.000
_cell.angle_alpha   90.00
_cell.angle_beta   90.00
_cell.angle_gamma   90.00
#
_symmetry.space_group_name_H-M   'P 1'
#
loop_
_entity.id
_entity.type
_entity.pdbx_description
1 polymer ?
#
loop_
_entity_poly.entity_id
_entity_poly.type
_entity_poly.pdbx_seq_one_letter_code
_entity_poly.pdbx_strand_id
1 'polypeptide(L)'
;MASPPRERLTFSQAYGHEPLPAPLRLGELPQAVRNALFAVLVEHLTSSTTVTYLTSGAVRRRLRDPWLSILRKQHVHFYQRPADEFEPSWSDVIADIKSTCFNAQFDRVLSLIEFFSREDFLIDPSLADEFNSVFEAYSVPYRLVDPGPSVIPMATEEEGQVVRQAFLDLGSDRFAGARKHLHDAGVYLGQPGKEAGSIRESIHAVESVCKVLAESPNATLTSALGRLKTKIPMHPAFATALEKLYSYTNDEKGIRHAQLGNEANADLADAQFMFGTCASFVSYLIGRARTAGLV
;
A
#
# COMPACT_ATOMS: atom_id res chain seq x y z
N MET A 1 10.19 -0.05 22.97
CA MET A 1 9.26 -0.93 22.23
C MET A 1 8.17 -1.33 23.18
N ALA A 2 6.92 -0.97 22.92
CA ALA A 2 5.80 -1.44 23.73
C ALA A 2 5.61 -2.94 23.49
N SER A 3 5.37 -3.72 24.54
CA SER A 3 5.01 -5.13 24.37
C SER A 3 3.68 -5.21 23.62
N PRO A 4 3.54 -6.11 22.62
CA PRO A 4 2.30 -6.25 21.87
C PRO A 4 1.14 -6.62 22.82
N PRO A 5 -0.09 -6.13 22.55
CA PRO A 5 -1.25 -6.43 23.38
C PRO A 5 -1.49 -7.95 23.47
N ARG A 6 -1.87 -8.45 24.65
CA ARG A 6 -1.97 -9.89 24.98
C ARG A 6 -2.82 -10.68 23.98
N GLU A 7 -3.85 -10.04 23.44
CA GLU A 7 -4.79 -10.60 22.46
C GLU A 7 -4.10 -11.00 21.14
N ARG A 8 -2.95 -10.41 20.82
CA ARG A 8 -2.17 -10.69 19.61
C ARG A 8 -1.07 -11.75 19.81
N LEU A 9 -0.91 -12.29 21.02
CA LEU A 9 0.12 -13.29 21.35
C LEU A 9 -0.47 -14.69 21.46
N THR A 10 0.22 -15.69 20.89
CA THR A 10 -0.10 -17.10 21.17
C THR A 10 0.09 -17.40 22.65
N PHE A 11 -0.49 -18.51 23.11
CA PHE A 11 -0.22 -19.00 24.46
C PHE A 11 1.30 -19.15 24.68
N SER A 12 2.00 -19.85 23.78
CA SER A 12 3.44 -20.07 23.88
C SER A 12 4.25 -18.78 23.97
N GLN A 13 3.92 -17.76 23.17
CA GLN A 13 4.60 -16.46 23.19
C GLN A 13 4.35 -15.69 24.50
N ALA A 14 3.10 -15.67 24.96
CA ALA A 14 2.74 -14.95 26.19
C ALA A 14 3.34 -15.57 27.45
N TYR A 15 3.64 -16.86 27.44
CA TYR A 15 4.26 -17.58 28.55
C TYR A 15 5.76 -17.85 28.31
N GLY A 16 6.36 -17.25 27.28
CA GLY A 16 7.81 -17.29 27.04
C GLY A 16 8.35 -18.64 26.54
N HIS A 17 7.49 -19.53 26.07
CA HIS A 17 7.89 -20.78 25.40
C HIS A 17 8.32 -20.56 23.94
N GLU A 18 7.90 -19.44 23.35
CA GLU A 18 8.31 -18.99 22.03
C GLU A 18 8.72 -17.50 22.08
N PRO A 19 9.64 -17.05 21.21
CA PRO A 19 9.97 -15.64 21.12
C PRO A 19 8.75 -14.83 20.67
N LEU A 20 8.64 -13.60 21.18
CA LEU A 20 7.62 -12.66 20.72
C LEU A 20 7.77 -12.43 19.20
N PRO A 21 6.67 -12.16 18.49
CA PRO A 21 6.72 -11.80 17.08
C PRO A 21 7.68 -10.62 16.89
N ALA A 22 8.71 -10.81 16.06
CA ALA A 22 9.55 -9.71 15.60
C ALA A 22 8.96 -9.16 14.30
N PRO A 23 9.03 -7.83 14.06
CA PRO A 23 8.68 -7.26 12.77
C PRO A 23 9.46 -7.95 11.66
N LEU A 24 8.77 -8.33 10.58
CA LEU A 24 9.41 -8.98 9.44
C LEU A 24 10.26 -7.98 8.66
N ARG A 25 11.37 -8.43 8.09
CA ARG A 25 12.19 -7.58 7.23
C ARG A 25 11.59 -7.51 5.83
N LEU A 26 11.90 -6.43 5.11
CA LEU A 26 11.60 -6.35 3.68
C LEU A 26 12.23 -7.56 2.96
N GLY A 27 11.48 -8.17 2.06
CA GLY A 27 11.89 -9.38 1.35
C GLY A 27 11.55 -10.70 2.06
N GLU A 28 11.01 -10.67 3.27
CA GLU A 28 10.67 -11.88 4.02
C GLU A 28 9.16 -12.16 4.01
N LEU A 29 8.78 -13.37 3.60
CA LEU A 29 7.43 -13.91 3.76
C LEU A 29 7.53 -15.33 4.35
N PRO A 30 7.49 -15.47 5.70
CA PRO A 30 7.48 -16.77 6.35
C PRO A 30 6.30 -17.64 5.94
N GLN A 31 6.42 -18.95 6.16
CA GLN A 31 5.40 -19.94 5.84
C GLN A 31 4.02 -19.58 6.42
N ALA A 32 3.97 -19.05 7.65
CA ALA A 32 2.72 -18.67 8.29
C ALA A 32 1.99 -17.54 7.54
N VAL A 33 2.72 -16.55 7.03
CA VAL A 33 2.16 -15.46 6.21
C VAL A 33 1.66 -16.00 4.88
N ARG A 34 2.45 -16.86 4.22
CA ARG A 34 2.07 -17.51 2.95
C ARG A 34 0.80 -18.36 3.11
N ASN A 35 0.67 -19.07 4.23
CA ASN A 35 -0.55 -19.82 4.58
C ASN A 35 -1.76 -18.89 4.69
N ALA A 36 -1.62 -17.77 5.41
CA ALA A 36 -2.71 -16.82 5.63
C ALA A 36 -3.15 -16.12 4.32
N LEU A 37 -2.20 -15.65 3.50
CA LEU A 37 -2.50 -15.07 2.19
C LEU A 37 -3.18 -16.06 1.26
N PHE A 38 -2.71 -17.31 1.24
CA PHE A 38 -3.34 -18.36 0.45
C PHE A 38 -4.76 -18.68 0.95
N ALA A 39 -4.99 -18.66 2.26
CA ALA A 39 -6.31 -18.90 2.84
C ALA A 39 -7.34 -17.85 2.38
N VAL A 40 -6.97 -16.57 2.41
CA VAL A 40 -7.82 -15.47 1.88
C VAL A 40 -8.21 -15.74 0.42
N LEU A 41 -7.24 -16.06 -0.45
CA LEU A 41 -7.52 -16.38 -1.86
C LEU A 41 -8.44 -17.59 -2.03
N VAL A 42 -8.21 -18.67 -1.27
CA VAL A 42 -9.02 -19.89 -1.34
C VAL A 42 -10.44 -19.63 -0.88
N GLU A 43 -10.65 -18.82 0.15
CA GLU A 43 -11.98 -18.47 0.67
C GLU A 43 -12.80 -17.71 -0.38
N HIS A 44 -12.20 -16.68 -0.97
CA HIS A 44 -12.81 -15.89 -2.05
C HIS A 44 -13.07 -16.70 -3.34
N LEU A 45 -12.16 -17.60 -3.70
CA LEU A 45 -12.38 -18.52 -4.81
C LEU A 45 -13.47 -19.55 -4.48
N THR A 46 -13.53 -20.04 -3.25
CA THR A 46 -14.53 -21.04 -2.84
C THR A 46 -15.93 -20.44 -2.85
N SER A 47 -16.10 -19.24 -2.30
CA SER A 47 -17.37 -18.53 -2.24
C SER A 47 -17.95 -18.22 -3.63
N SER A 48 -17.09 -18.12 -4.65
CA SER A 48 -17.46 -17.90 -6.05
C SER A 48 -17.62 -19.17 -6.89
N THR A 49 -17.43 -20.36 -6.31
CA THR A 49 -17.68 -21.63 -7.02
C THR A 49 -19.11 -22.12 -6.90
N THR A 50 -19.58 -22.79 -7.96
CA THR A 50 -20.78 -23.63 -7.87
C THR A 50 -20.42 -25.10 -7.85
N VAL A 51 -21.09 -25.82 -6.96
CA VAL A 51 -20.87 -27.23 -6.69
C VAL A 51 -21.96 -28.02 -7.41
N THR A 52 -21.56 -28.90 -8.34
CA THR A 52 -22.46 -29.85 -8.99
C THR A 52 -22.12 -31.26 -8.53
N TYR A 53 -23.12 -31.96 -8.01
CA TYR A 53 -23.01 -33.38 -7.67
C TYR A 53 -23.37 -34.20 -8.91
N LEU A 54 -22.42 -34.97 -9.42
CA LEU A 54 -22.64 -35.86 -10.56
C LEU A 54 -23.29 -37.15 -10.07
N THR A 55 -24.04 -37.81 -10.97
CA THR A 55 -24.66 -39.12 -10.70
C THR A 55 -23.64 -40.22 -10.40
N SER A 56 -22.37 -40.01 -10.75
CA SER A 56 -21.24 -40.88 -10.37
C SER A 56 -20.76 -40.69 -8.92
N GLY A 57 -21.35 -39.77 -8.15
CA GLY A 57 -20.89 -39.39 -6.81
C GLY A 57 -19.73 -38.38 -6.81
N ALA A 58 -19.20 -38.03 -7.98
CA ALA A 58 -18.13 -37.05 -8.10
C ALA A 58 -18.68 -35.62 -7.91
N VAL A 59 -17.89 -34.78 -7.22
CA VAL A 59 -18.20 -33.36 -7.00
C VAL A 59 -17.41 -32.53 -7.99
N ARG A 60 -18.10 -31.73 -8.82
CA ARG A 60 -17.46 -30.78 -9.74
C ARG A 60 -17.67 -29.36 -9.24
N ARG A 61 -16.58 -28.68 -8.94
CA ARG A 61 -16.56 -27.23 -8.68
C ARG A 61 -16.32 -26.51 -10.01
N ARG A 62 -17.18 -25.56 -10.35
CA ARG A 62 -16.98 -24.65 -11.48
C ARG A 62 -16.91 -23.23 -10.98
N LEU A 63 -15.84 -22.55 -11.36
CA LEU A 63 -15.67 -21.10 -11.21
C LEU A 63 -16.63 -20.39 -12.16
N ARG A 64 -17.17 -19.25 -11.72
CA ARG A 64 -18.05 -18.39 -12.52
C ARG A 64 -17.40 -17.03 -12.74
N ASP A 65 -17.94 -16.27 -13.66
CA ASP A 65 -17.63 -14.85 -13.73
C ASP A 65 -18.04 -14.17 -12.42
N PRO A 66 -17.24 -13.18 -11.95
CA PRO A 66 -16.11 -12.56 -12.63
C PRO A 66 -14.77 -13.30 -12.48
N TRP A 67 -14.65 -14.23 -11.53
CA TRP A 67 -13.42 -14.98 -11.25
C TRP A 67 -12.88 -15.75 -12.45
N LEU A 68 -13.74 -16.34 -13.28
CA LEU A 68 -13.31 -17.02 -14.50
C LEU A 68 -12.51 -16.10 -15.43
N SER A 69 -13.03 -14.88 -15.69
CA SER A 69 -12.36 -13.86 -16.49
C SER A 69 -11.04 -13.40 -15.85
N ILE A 70 -11.03 -13.18 -14.53
CA ILE A 70 -9.86 -12.73 -13.78
C ILE A 70 -8.74 -13.78 -13.79
N LEU A 71 -9.09 -15.05 -13.58
CA LEU A 71 -8.13 -16.17 -13.64
C LEU A 71 -7.59 -16.38 -15.05
N ARG A 72 -8.40 -16.14 -16.09
CA ARG A 72 -7.91 -16.14 -17.48
C ARG A 72 -6.90 -15.01 -17.71
N LYS A 73 -7.17 -13.79 -17.21
CA LYS A 73 -6.20 -12.69 -17.25
C LYS A 73 -4.93 -13.03 -16.47
N GLN A 74 -5.05 -13.67 -15.30
CA GLN A 74 -3.92 -14.11 -14.50
C GLN A 74 -3.04 -15.10 -15.29
N HIS A 75 -3.65 -16.13 -15.89
CA HIS A 75 -2.95 -17.10 -16.74
C HIS A 75 -2.16 -16.43 -17.85
N VAL A 76 -2.77 -15.49 -18.57
CA VAL A 76 -2.15 -14.83 -19.73
C VAL A 76 -1.14 -13.77 -19.32
N HIS A 77 -1.45 -12.90 -18.36
CA HIS A 77 -0.66 -11.71 -18.06
C HIS A 77 0.28 -11.91 -16.88
N PHE A 78 -0.19 -12.55 -15.81
CA PHE A 78 0.65 -12.82 -14.65
C PHE A 78 1.58 -13.99 -14.95
N TYR A 79 1.04 -15.16 -15.33
CA TYR A 79 1.83 -16.36 -15.63
C TYR A 79 2.45 -16.38 -17.02
N GLN A 80 2.06 -15.46 -17.92
CA GLN A 80 2.61 -15.34 -19.28
C GLN A 80 2.44 -16.61 -20.14
N ARG A 81 1.29 -17.28 -19.99
CA ARG A 81 0.96 -18.53 -20.71
C ARG A 81 -0.03 -18.27 -21.86
N PRO A 82 -0.02 -19.09 -22.93
CA PRO A 82 -0.97 -18.99 -24.04
C PRO A 82 -2.43 -19.08 -23.59
N ALA A 83 -3.29 -18.25 -24.17
CA ALA A 83 -4.68 -18.10 -23.72
C ALA A 83 -5.58 -19.32 -24.02
N ASP A 84 -5.17 -20.16 -24.97
CA ASP A 84 -5.81 -21.42 -25.36
C ASP A 84 -5.45 -22.59 -24.43
N GLU A 85 -4.37 -22.46 -23.64
CA GLU A 85 -3.97 -23.44 -22.61
C GLU A 85 -4.66 -23.19 -21.25
N PHE A 86 -5.52 -22.18 -21.14
CA PHE A 86 -6.19 -21.87 -19.89
C PHE A 86 -7.24 -22.95 -19.55
N GLU A 87 -6.96 -23.72 -18.50
CA GLU A 87 -7.90 -24.71 -17.94
C GLU A 87 -8.56 -24.14 -16.67
N PRO A 88 -9.87 -23.84 -16.69
CA PRO A 88 -10.58 -23.24 -15.56
C PRO A 88 -11.00 -24.26 -14.49
N SER A 89 -10.32 -25.41 -14.40
CA SER A 89 -10.60 -26.42 -13.40
C SER A 89 -10.17 -25.93 -12.01
N TRP A 90 -10.98 -26.20 -10.99
CA TRP A 90 -10.64 -25.83 -9.61
C TRP A 90 -9.29 -26.40 -9.17
N SER A 91 -8.99 -27.65 -9.53
CA SER A 91 -7.74 -28.30 -9.17
C SER A 91 -6.52 -27.60 -9.75
N ASP A 92 -6.59 -27.21 -11.02
CA ASP A 92 -5.45 -26.59 -11.71
C ASP A 92 -5.25 -25.15 -11.23
N VAL A 93 -6.33 -24.38 -11.12
CA VAL A 93 -6.30 -23.01 -10.59
C VAL A 93 -5.72 -22.98 -9.17
N ILE A 94 -6.20 -23.84 -8.28
CA ILE A 94 -5.69 -23.89 -6.91
C ILE A 94 -4.24 -24.38 -6.87
N ALA A 95 -3.85 -25.33 -7.72
CA ALA A 95 -2.48 -25.80 -7.79
C ALA A 95 -1.52 -24.68 -8.23
N ASP A 96 -1.88 -23.89 -9.23
CA ASP A 96 -1.08 -22.75 -9.71
C ASP A 96 -0.94 -21.65 -8.65
N ILE A 97 -2.05 -21.25 -8.00
CA ILE A 97 -2.04 -20.24 -6.95
C ILE A 97 -1.24 -20.73 -5.73
N LYS A 98 -1.45 -21.99 -5.33
CA LYS A 98 -0.71 -22.63 -4.23
C LYS A 98 0.79 -22.67 -4.53
N SER A 99 1.16 -23.08 -5.74
CA SER A 99 2.56 -23.11 -6.16
C SER A 99 3.20 -21.72 -6.07
N THR A 100 2.51 -20.68 -6.54
CA THR A 100 3.00 -19.30 -6.38
C THR A 100 3.16 -18.92 -4.90
N CYS A 101 2.14 -19.13 -4.07
CA CYS A 101 2.15 -18.72 -2.67
C CYS A 101 3.26 -19.40 -1.85
N PHE A 102 3.57 -20.67 -2.14
CA PHE A 102 4.50 -21.46 -1.32
C PHE A 102 5.90 -21.64 -1.91
N ASN A 103 6.04 -21.66 -3.23
CA ASN A 103 7.30 -21.98 -3.88
C ASN A 103 7.98 -20.77 -4.54
N ALA A 104 7.24 -19.69 -4.80
CA ALA A 104 7.81 -18.51 -5.44
C ALA A 104 8.53 -17.59 -4.43
N GLN A 105 9.41 -16.74 -4.97
CA GLN A 105 10.04 -15.65 -4.23
C GLN A 105 8.99 -14.65 -3.69
N PHE A 106 9.34 -13.92 -2.63
CA PHE A 106 8.39 -13.07 -1.90
C PHE A 106 7.72 -12.03 -2.82
N ASP A 107 8.51 -11.42 -3.71
CA ASP A 107 8.10 -10.40 -4.69
C ASP A 107 7.02 -10.95 -5.62
N ARG A 108 7.15 -12.22 -6.03
CA ARG A 108 6.17 -12.90 -6.87
C ARG A 108 4.86 -13.18 -6.14
N VAL A 109 4.92 -13.48 -4.85
CA VAL A 109 3.72 -13.61 -4.01
C VAL A 109 3.05 -12.26 -3.85
N LEU A 110 3.78 -11.20 -3.50
CA LEU A 110 3.20 -9.85 -3.37
C LEU A 110 2.62 -9.35 -4.69
N SER A 111 3.26 -9.65 -5.82
CA SER A 111 2.73 -9.35 -7.16
C SER A 111 1.42 -10.07 -7.44
N LEU A 112 1.24 -11.29 -6.92
CA LEU A 112 -0.02 -12.03 -7.03
C LEU A 112 -1.12 -11.36 -6.21
N ILE A 113 -0.80 -10.97 -4.98
CA ILE A 113 -1.73 -10.25 -4.10
C ILE A 113 -2.14 -8.93 -4.73
N GLU A 114 -1.18 -8.16 -5.24
CA GLU A 114 -1.42 -6.91 -5.98
C GLU A 114 -2.30 -7.13 -7.21
N PHE A 115 -2.03 -8.18 -8.00
CA PHE A 115 -2.82 -8.51 -9.18
C PHE A 115 -4.30 -8.71 -8.85
N PHE A 116 -4.60 -9.54 -7.85
CA PHE A 116 -5.99 -9.79 -7.45
C PHE A 116 -6.64 -8.56 -6.83
N SER A 117 -5.90 -7.83 -5.98
CA SER A 117 -6.40 -6.61 -5.34
C SER A 117 -6.80 -5.53 -6.37
N ARG A 118 -6.12 -5.46 -7.51
CA ARG A 118 -6.48 -4.52 -8.60
C ARG A 118 -7.78 -4.87 -9.32
N GLU A 119 -8.25 -6.11 -9.17
CA GLU A 119 -9.51 -6.56 -9.74
C GLU A 119 -10.66 -6.50 -8.71
N ASP A 120 -10.44 -5.94 -7.51
CA ASP A 120 -11.40 -5.85 -6.39
C ASP A 120 -12.74 -5.22 -6.77
N PHE A 121 -12.75 -4.27 -7.70
CA PHE A 121 -13.99 -3.67 -8.22
C PHE A 121 -14.92 -4.70 -8.89
N LEU A 122 -14.37 -5.84 -9.35
CA LEU A 122 -15.14 -6.92 -9.97
C LEU A 122 -15.43 -8.07 -8.99
N ILE A 123 -14.64 -8.26 -7.93
CA ILE A 123 -14.72 -9.44 -7.06
C ILE A 123 -15.55 -9.16 -5.81
N ASP A 124 -14.96 -8.37 -4.91
CA ASP A 124 -15.44 -8.02 -3.57
C ASP A 124 -14.54 -6.86 -3.10
N PRO A 125 -15.10 -5.70 -2.70
CA PRO A 125 -14.31 -4.56 -2.21
C PRO A 125 -13.48 -4.85 -0.96
N SER A 126 -13.72 -5.95 -0.25
CA SER A 126 -13.03 -6.30 1.00
C SER A 126 -11.73 -7.09 0.81
N LEU A 127 -11.42 -7.59 -0.39
CA LEU A 127 -10.27 -8.47 -0.62
C LEU A 127 -8.93 -7.79 -0.27
N ALA A 128 -8.68 -6.56 -0.72
CA ALA A 128 -7.50 -5.80 -0.31
C ALA A 128 -7.42 -5.55 1.21
N ASP A 129 -8.56 -5.33 1.87
CA ASP A 129 -8.61 -5.12 3.32
C ASP A 129 -8.33 -6.40 4.11
N GLU A 130 -8.76 -7.56 3.62
CA GLU A 130 -8.40 -8.86 4.19
C GLU A 130 -6.90 -9.14 4.06
N PHE A 131 -6.30 -8.86 2.90
CA PHE A 131 -4.84 -8.96 2.74
C PHE A 131 -4.09 -8.00 3.66
N ASN A 132 -4.56 -6.76 3.79
CA ASN A 132 -3.99 -5.82 4.75
C ASN A 132 -4.13 -6.32 6.20
N SER A 133 -5.25 -6.97 6.54
CA SER A 133 -5.45 -7.58 7.85
C SER A 133 -4.42 -8.69 8.12
N VAL A 134 -4.08 -9.49 7.10
CA VAL A 134 -2.97 -10.45 7.18
C VAL A 134 -1.63 -9.73 7.38
N PHE A 135 -1.36 -8.66 6.62
CA PHE A 135 -0.11 -7.92 6.78
C PHE A 135 0.04 -7.29 8.17
N GLU A 136 -1.05 -6.79 8.74
CA GLU A 136 -1.08 -6.24 10.10
C GLU A 136 -0.91 -7.35 11.16
N ALA A 137 -1.67 -8.43 11.07
CA ALA A 137 -1.63 -9.53 12.04
C ALA A 137 -0.25 -10.22 12.13
N TYR A 138 0.47 -10.29 11.01
CA TYR A 138 1.79 -10.91 10.93
C TYR A 138 2.95 -9.91 10.90
N SER A 139 2.69 -8.62 11.13
CA SER A 139 3.71 -7.55 11.09
C SER A 139 4.58 -7.58 9.83
N VAL A 140 3.92 -7.82 8.68
CA VAL A 140 4.53 -7.80 7.36
C VAL A 140 4.81 -6.34 6.98
N PRO A 141 6.02 -5.99 6.49
CA PRO A 141 6.43 -4.62 6.19
C PRO A 141 5.89 -4.13 4.84
N TYR A 142 4.66 -4.50 4.49
CA TYR A 142 3.99 -4.13 3.24
C TYR A 142 2.53 -3.77 3.50
N ARG A 143 1.96 -2.84 2.73
CA ARG A 143 0.53 -2.50 2.75
C ARG A 143 0.00 -2.32 1.34
N LEU A 144 -1.24 -2.72 1.11
CA LEU A 144 -2.00 -2.34 -0.07
C LEU A 144 -2.63 -0.98 0.16
N VAL A 145 -2.38 -0.03 -0.75
CA VAL A 145 -2.95 1.32 -0.70
C VAL A 145 -3.75 1.67 -1.95
N ASP A 146 -4.81 2.45 -1.75
CA ASP A 146 -5.71 2.96 -2.78
C ASP A 146 -5.39 4.40 -3.20
N PRO A 147 -5.74 4.84 -4.43
CA PRO A 147 -6.53 4.14 -5.45
C PRO A 147 -5.69 3.20 -6.32
N GLY A 148 -6.27 2.05 -6.71
CA GLY A 148 -5.58 1.06 -7.55
C GLY A 148 -4.56 0.29 -6.72
N PRO A 149 -5.02 -0.72 -5.96
CA PRO A 149 -4.25 -1.37 -4.91
C PRO A 149 -2.84 -1.69 -5.36
N SER A 150 -1.88 -1.08 -4.69
CA SER A 150 -0.46 -1.28 -4.95
C SER A 150 0.22 -1.64 -3.64
N VAL A 151 1.07 -2.67 -3.69
CA VAL A 151 1.82 -3.12 -2.52
C VAL A 151 3.01 -2.20 -2.33
N ILE A 152 3.02 -1.48 -1.21
CA ILE A 152 4.08 -0.54 -0.88
C ILE A 152 4.77 -0.95 0.43
N PRO A 153 6.11 -0.79 0.55
CA PRO A 153 6.83 -1.13 1.76
C PRO A 153 6.54 -0.13 2.88
N MET A 154 6.54 -0.61 4.12
CA MET A 154 6.38 0.17 5.35
C MET A 154 7.43 -0.26 6.37
N ALA A 155 8.07 0.68 7.06
CA ALA A 155 9.06 0.34 8.09
C ALA A 155 8.40 -0.14 9.39
N THR A 156 7.17 0.30 9.71
CA THR A 156 6.47 -0.05 10.95
C THR A 156 4.94 -0.16 10.77
N GLU A 157 4.25 -0.76 11.75
CA GLU A 157 2.78 -0.79 11.78
C GLU A 157 2.20 0.62 11.92
N GLU A 158 2.83 1.47 12.73
CA GLU A 158 2.46 2.86 12.93
C GLU A 158 2.57 3.68 11.64
N GLU A 159 3.65 3.48 10.87
CA GLU A 159 3.80 4.11 9.55
C GLU A 159 2.69 3.67 8.59
N GLY A 160 2.36 2.37 8.58
CA GLY A 160 1.24 1.86 7.79
C GLY A 160 -0.10 2.50 8.16
N GLN A 161 -0.37 2.69 9.45
CA GLN A 161 -1.58 3.37 9.94
C GLN A 161 -1.61 4.85 9.52
N VAL A 162 -0.48 5.55 9.63
CA VAL A 162 -0.34 6.94 9.19
C VAL A 162 -0.64 7.08 7.70
N VAL A 163 -0.08 6.21 6.87
CA VAL A 163 -0.28 6.25 5.42
C VAL A 163 -1.73 5.96 5.06
N ARG A 164 -2.34 4.92 5.68
CA ARG A 164 -3.76 4.62 5.47
C ARG A 164 -4.64 5.81 5.84
N GLN A 165 -4.39 6.43 7.00
CA GLN A 165 -5.15 7.60 7.44
C GLN A 165 -4.99 8.79 6.48
N ALA A 166 -3.79 9.01 5.93
CA ALA A 166 -3.57 10.04 4.93
C ALA A 166 -4.40 9.81 3.66
N PHE A 167 -4.49 8.58 3.15
CA PHE A 167 -5.34 8.25 2.01
C PHE A 167 -6.84 8.46 2.31
N LEU A 168 -7.30 8.12 3.51
CA LEU A 168 -8.68 8.40 3.96
C LEU A 168 -8.95 9.91 4.00
N ASP A 169 -8.02 10.70 4.57
CA ASP A 169 -8.15 12.16 4.64
C ASP A 169 -8.16 12.82 3.25
N LEU A 170 -7.43 12.22 2.31
CA LEU A 170 -7.38 12.60 0.90
C LEU A 170 -8.57 12.10 0.08
N GLY A 171 -9.57 11.43 0.66
CA GLY A 171 -10.66 10.79 -0.06
C GLY A 171 -11.53 11.72 -0.92
N SER A 172 -11.60 13.01 -0.58
CA SER A 172 -12.37 14.00 -1.35
C SER A 172 -11.74 14.32 -2.72
N ASP A 173 -12.56 14.56 -3.73
CA ASP A 173 -12.11 14.89 -5.10
C ASP A 173 -11.26 16.15 -5.18
N ARG A 174 -11.46 17.12 -4.28
CA ARG A 174 -10.62 18.33 -4.20
C ARG A 174 -9.14 18.01 -3.94
N PHE A 175 -8.84 16.83 -3.38
CA PHE A 175 -7.50 16.38 -3.06
C PHE A 175 -6.97 15.31 -4.02
N ALA A 176 -7.63 15.07 -5.16
CA ALA A 176 -7.21 14.04 -6.12
C ALA A 176 -5.75 14.16 -6.57
N GLY A 177 -5.25 15.39 -6.77
CA GLY A 177 -3.84 15.64 -7.10
C GLY A 177 -2.88 15.21 -5.99
N ALA A 178 -3.19 15.58 -4.73
CA ALA A 178 -2.39 15.17 -3.58
C ALA A 178 -2.42 13.65 -3.36
N ARG A 179 -3.59 13.02 -3.56
CA ARG A 179 -3.77 11.57 -3.50
C ARG A 179 -2.93 10.83 -4.53
N LYS A 180 -2.90 11.33 -5.77
CA LYS A 180 -2.04 10.78 -6.81
C LYS A 180 -0.57 10.89 -6.44
N HIS A 181 -0.11 12.05 -6.01
CA HIS A 181 1.29 12.23 -5.60
C HIS A 181 1.69 11.31 -4.44
N LEU A 182 0.83 11.14 -3.43
CA LEU A 182 1.13 10.24 -2.31
C LEU A 182 1.16 8.77 -2.76
N HIS A 183 0.27 8.38 -3.67
CA HIS A 183 0.29 7.04 -4.28
C HIS A 183 1.57 6.79 -5.09
N ASP A 184 1.92 7.70 -6.01
CA ASP A 184 3.13 7.63 -6.82
C ASP A 184 4.39 7.57 -5.93
N ALA A 185 4.39 8.29 -4.79
CA ALA A 185 5.48 8.23 -3.82
C ALA A 185 5.68 6.83 -3.22
N GLY A 186 4.59 6.16 -2.83
CA GLY A 186 4.63 4.79 -2.32
C GLY A 186 5.05 3.77 -3.39
N VAL A 187 4.57 3.96 -4.62
CA VAL A 187 4.98 3.12 -5.78
C VAL A 187 6.48 3.23 -6.03
N TYR A 188 7.04 4.45 -6.01
CA TYR A 188 8.49 4.63 -6.13
C TYR A 188 9.26 4.03 -4.95
N LEU A 189 8.72 4.09 -3.73
CA LEU A 189 9.36 3.50 -2.55
C LEU A 189 9.55 1.98 -2.68
N GLY A 190 8.62 1.31 -3.38
CA GLY A 190 8.71 -0.12 -3.68
C GLY A 190 9.67 -0.49 -4.82
N GLN A 191 10.27 0.49 -5.51
CA GLN A 191 11.13 0.27 -6.68
C GLN A 191 12.60 0.58 -6.34
N PRO A 192 13.52 -0.38 -6.51
CA PRO A 192 14.95 -0.12 -6.31
C PRO A 192 15.46 1.03 -7.17
N GLY A 193 16.21 1.98 -6.58
CA GLY A 193 16.81 3.10 -7.32
C GLY A 193 15.84 4.23 -7.64
N LYS A 194 14.65 4.25 -7.01
CA LYS A 194 13.61 5.28 -7.17
C LYS A 194 13.35 6.09 -5.90
N GLU A 195 14.24 6.03 -4.93
CA GLU A 195 14.17 6.70 -3.63
C GLU A 195 13.96 8.22 -3.80
N ALA A 196 14.73 8.86 -4.68
CA ALA A 196 14.57 10.26 -5.04
C ALA A 196 13.17 10.59 -5.61
N GLY A 197 12.61 9.67 -6.40
CA GLY A 197 11.26 9.77 -6.93
C GLY A 197 10.21 9.74 -5.82
N SER A 198 10.38 8.84 -4.86
CA SER A 198 9.50 8.73 -3.68
C SER A 198 9.52 10.01 -2.84
N ILE A 199 10.72 10.56 -2.54
CA ILE A 199 10.86 11.80 -1.77
C ILE A 199 10.20 12.98 -2.50
N ARG A 200 10.44 13.10 -3.82
CA ARG A 200 9.89 14.18 -4.65
C ARG A 200 8.37 14.14 -4.70
N GLU A 201 7.77 12.96 -4.89
CA GLU A 201 6.31 12.85 -4.91
C GLU A 201 5.69 13.02 -3.51
N SER A 202 6.37 12.57 -2.45
CA SER A 202 5.93 12.76 -1.07
C SER A 202 5.73 14.25 -0.75
N ILE A 203 6.70 15.10 -1.08
CA ILE A 203 6.59 16.54 -0.82
C ILE A 203 5.58 17.22 -1.76
N HIS A 204 5.40 16.72 -3.00
CA HIS A 204 4.35 17.21 -3.90
C HIS A 204 2.93 16.92 -3.41
N ALA A 205 2.72 15.83 -2.66
CA ALA A 205 1.45 15.57 -1.99
C ALA A 205 1.13 16.68 -0.97
N VAL A 206 2.11 17.05 -0.14
CA VAL A 206 1.98 18.16 0.84
C VAL A 206 1.76 19.50 0.14
N GLU A 207 2.54 19.79 -0.91
CA GLU A 207 2.38 20.99 -1.74
C GLU A 207 0.97 21.09 -2.33
N SER A 208 0.44 19.98 -2.84
CA SER A 208 -0.90 19.92 -3.42
C SER A 208 -1.99 20.18 -2.39
N VAL A 209 -1.90 19.59 -1.20
CA VAL A 209 -2.83 19.90 -0.09
C VAL A 209 -2.75 21.37 0.28
N CYS A 210 -1.54 21.92 0.41
CA CYS A 210 -1.35 23.33 0.75
C CYS A 210 -1.99 24.26 -0.28
N LYS A 211 -1.77 24.01 -1.58
CA LYS A 211 -2.37 24.79 -2.68
C LYS A 211 -3.90 24.77 -2.64
N VAL A 212 -4.49 23.60 -2.40
CA VAL A 212 -5.95 23.43 -2.32
C VAL A 212 -6.51 24.18 -1.12
N LEU A 213 -5.94 24.00 0.08
CA LEU A 213 -6.40 24.68 1.29
C LEU A 213 -6.18 26.21 1.26
N ALA A 214 -5.11 26.66 0.58
CA ALA A 214 -4.80 28.07 0.40
C ALA A 214 -5.58 28.75 -0.74
N GLU A 215 -6.39 27.99 -1.50
CA GLU A 215 -7.09 28.45 -2.71
C GLU A 215 -6.13 29.11 -3.72
N SER A 216 -4.95 28.49 -3.89
CA SER A 216 -3.85 29.07 -4.65
C SER A 216 -3.13 28.01 -5.50
N PRO A 217 -3.74 27.55 -6.60
CA PRO A 217 -3.26 26.40 -7.39
C PRO A 217 -1.85 26.57 -7.96
N ASN A 218 -1.43 27.82 -8.22
CA ASN A 218 -0.12 28.13 -8.82
C ASN A 218 0.95 28.55 -7.80
N ALA A 219 0.65 28.53 -6.49
CA ALA A 219 1.63 28.92 -5.48
C ALA A 219 2.68 27.84 -5.24
N THR A 220 3.91 28.22 -4.93
CA THR A 220 4.89 27.29 -4.35
C THR A 220 4.42 26.81 -2.97
N LEU A 221 4.97 25.70 -2.45
CA LEU A 221 4.67 25.24 -1.09
C LEU A 221 4.89 26.35 -0.05
N THR A 222 6.01 27.06 -0.11
CA THR A 222 6.31 28.18 0.81
C THR A 222 5.24 29.27 0.76
N SER A 223 4.81 29.67 -0.45
CA SER A 223 3.78 30.70 -0.62
C SER A 223 2.40 30.22 -0.14
N ALA A 224 2.02 28.99 -0.47
CA ALA A 224 0.76 28.39 -0.04
C ALA A 224 0.71 28.22 1.49
N LEU A 225 1.82 27.77 2.10
CA LEU A 225 1.93 27.62 3.55
C LEU A 225 1.87 28.98 4.25
N GLY A 226 2.53 30.02 3.71
CA GLY A 226 2.44 31.39 4.21
C GLY A 226 0.99 31.89 4.27
N ARG A 227 0.19 31.63 3.24
CA ARG A 227 -1.25 31.93 3.24
C ARG A 227 -2.00 31.11 4.28
N LEU A 228 -1.73 29.81 4.38
CA LEU A 228 -2.39 28.91 5.32
C LEU A 228 -2.18 29.30 6.78
N LYS A 229 -0.99 29.79 7.15
CA LYS A 229 -0.70 30.27 8.51
C LYS A 229 -1.66 31.36 8.99
N THR A 230 -2.29 32.10 8.07
CA THR A 230 -3.29 33.14 8.40
C THR A 230 -4.69 32.57 8.63
N LYS A 231 -5.00 31.42 8.05
CA LYS A 231 -6.32 30.76 8.11
C LYS A 231 -6.36 29.63 9.14
N ILE A 232 -5.23 28.98 9.37
CA ILE A 232 -5.05 27.84 10.26
C ILE A 232 -4.00 28.20 11.30
N PRO A 233 -4.33 28.16 12.61
CA PRO A 233 -3.32 28.42 13.64
C PRO A 233 -2.20 27.39 13.52
N MET A 234 -0.96 27.84 13.43
CA MET A 234 0.21 26.98 13.29
C MET A 234 1.39 27.64 13.99
N HIS A 235 2.10 26.88 14.83
CA HIS A 235 3.27 27.42 15.50
C HIS A 235 4.34 27.80 14.45
N PRO A 236 4.94 29.00 14.49
CA PRO A 236 5.89 29.46 13.47
C PRO A 236 7.06 28.49 13.25
N ALA A 237 7.64 27.95 14.33
CA ALA A 237 8.75 27.00 14.22
C ALA A 237 8.37 25.69 13.50
N PHE A 238 7.13 25.22 13.71
CA PHE A 238 6.63 24.04 12.99
C PHE A 238 6.50 24.34 11.50
N ALA A 239 5.97 25.52 11.15
CA ALA A 239 5.87 25.94 9.77
C ALA A 239 7.24 26.10 9.09
N THR A 240 8.24 26.62 9.81
CA THR A 240 9.63 26.68 9.33
C THR A 240 10.21 25.28 9.11
N ALA A 241 9.90 24.30 9.96
CA ALA A 241 10.34 22.92 9.74
C ALA A 241 9.79 22.34 8.42
N LEU A 242 8.52 22.60 8.11
CA LEU A 242 7.92 22.22 6.81
C LEU A 242 8.62 22.88 5.62
N GLU A 243 8.91 24.18 5.73
CA GLU A 243 9.64 24.91 4.70
C GLU A 243 11.06 24.36 4.51
N LYS A 244 11.72 23.93 5.58
CA LYS A 244 13.07 23.35 5.50
C LYS A 244 13.08 21.96 4.89
N LEU A 245 12.07 21.13 5.17
CA LEU A 245 11.90 19.85 4.47
C LEU A 245 11.64 20.05 2.97
N TYR A 246 10.87 21.08 2.61
CA TYR A 246 10.71 21.48 1.20
C TYR A 246 12.01 21.96 0.57
N SER A 247 12.75 22.84 1.24
CA SER A 247 14.05 23.32 0.78
C SER A 247 15.04 22.18 0.58
N TYR A 248 15.08 21.19 1.49
CA TYR A 248 15.90 19.99 1.32
C TYR A 248 15.64 19.30 -0.03
N THR A 249 14.36 19.13 -0.42
CA THR A 249 14.00 18.53 -1.72
C THR A 249 14.33 19.42 -2.95
N ASN A 250 14.58 20.72 -2.74
CA ASN A 250 14.99 21.67 -3.78
C ASN A 250 16.52 21.80 -3.91
N ASP A 251 17.22 21.81 -2.78
CA ASP A 251 18.64 22.14 -2.70
C ASP A 251 19.53 20.93 -2.99
N GLU A 252 19.00 19.71 -2.82
CA GLU A 252 19.75 18.50 -3.12
C GLU A 252 19.78 18.26 -4.65
N LYS A 253 20.99 18.27 -5.23
CA LYS A 253 21.28 18.19 -6.68
C LYS A 253 20.72 16.95 -7.42
N GLY A 254 19.93 16.11 -6.76
CA GLY A 254 19.34 14.91 -7.34
C GLY A 254 17.86 14.71 -7.07
N ILE A 255 17.22 15.24 -6.01
CA ILE A 255 15.81 14.87 -5.73
C ILE A 255 14.84 15.41 -6.78
N ARG A 256 14.89 16.71 -7.09
CA ARG A 256 14.05 17.33 -8.14
C ARG A 256 14.58 17.14 -9.56
N HIS A 257 15.87 16.81 -9.72
CA HIS A 257 16.54 16.65 -11.01
C HIS A 257 16.90 15.19 -11.36
N ALA A 258 16.49 14.19 -10.58
CA ALA A 258 16.76 12.75 -10.80
C ALA A 258 16.32 12.22 -12.17
N GLN A 259 15.46 12.94 -12.90
CA GLN A 259 15.14 12.63 -14.29
C GLN A 259 16.34 12.80 -15.26
N LEU A 260 17.40 13.50 -14.84
CA LEU A 260 18.57 13.83 -15.67
C LEU A 260 19.80 12.94 -15.42
N GLY A 261 19.65 11.82 -14.73
CA GLY A 261 20.70 10.79 -14.62
C GLY A 261 21.81 11.06 -13.60
N ASN A 262 21.66 12.07 -12.73
CA ASN A 262 22.48 12.18 -11.53
C ASN A 262 21.83 11.39 -10.40
N GLU A 263 22.54 10.41 -9.85
CA GLU A 263 22.15 9.70 -8.63
C GLU A 263 21.95 10.73 -7.51
N ALA A 264 20.70 10.89 -7.06
CA ALA A 264 20.46 11.63 -5.83
C ALA A 264 21.13 10.86 -4.69
N ASN A 265 21.79 11.58 -3.78
CA ASN A 265 22.33 10.99 -2.56
C ASN A 265 21.19 10.79 -1.55
N ALA A 266 20.22 9.96 -1.90
CA ALA A 266 19.08 9.61 -1.06
C ALA A 266 18.93 8.10 -1.07
N ASP A 267 18.86 7.50 0.12
CA ASP A 267 18.69 6.07 0.29
C ASP A 267 17.26 5.69 0.68
N LEU A 268 17.03 4.39 0.91
CA LEU A 268 15.73 3.88 1.31
C LEU A 268 15.26 4.47 2.65
N ALA A 269 16.18 4.75 3.58
CA ALA A 269 15.83 5.32 4.87
C ALA A 269 15.36 6.77 4.72
N ASP A 270 16.01 7.56 3.86
CA ASP A 270 15.57 8.91 3.51
C ASP A 270 14.17 8.89 2.88
N ALA A 271 13.93 7.97 1.94
CA ALA A 271 12.65 7.83 1.26
C ALA A 271 11.53 7.39 2.20
N GLN A 272 11.76 6.39 3.06
CA GLN A 272 10.80 5.96 4.09
C GLN A 272 10.47 7.09 5.06
N PHE A 273 11.49 7.78 5.56
CA PHE A 273 11.29 8.93 6.46
C PHE A 273 10.42 10.01 5.80
N MET A 274 10.74 10.39 4.56
CA MET A 274 10.00 11.42 3.84
C MET A 274 8.58 11.00 3.49
N PHE A 275 8.36 9.74 3.15
CA PHE A 275 7.04 9.21 2.83
C PHE A 275 6.12 9.24 4.05
N GLY A 276 6.53 8.64 5.17
CA GLY A 276 5.75 8.64 6.42
C GLY A 276 5.54 10.05 6.99
N THR A 277 6.56 10.91 6.92
CA THR A 277 6.47 12.30 7.39
C THR A 277 5.49 13.12 6.55
N CYS A 278 5.55 13.01 5.22
CA CYS A 278 4.64 13.71 4.33
C CYS A 278 3.19 13.20 4.45
N ALA A 279 2.99 11.89 4.62
CA ALA A 279 1.67 11.32 4.93
C ALA A 279 1.09 11.93 6.22
N SER A 280 1.90 12.00 7.29
CA SER A 280 1.52 12.66 8.55
C SER A 280 1.15 14.12 8.35
N PHE A 281 1.91 14.86 7.54
CA PHE A 281 1.64 16.28 7.27
C PHE A 281 0.36 16.49 6.47
N VAL A 282 0.07 15.64 5.50
CA VAL A 282 -1.20 15.66 4.76
C VAL A 282 -2.38 15.54 5.73
N SER A 283 -2.39 14.48 6.56
CA SER A 283 -3.44 14.28 7.55
C SER A 283 -3.55 15.44 8.53
N TYR A 284 -2.41 15.94 9.04
CA TYR A 284 -2.37 17.08 9.94
C TYR A 284 -3.00 18.33 9.30
N LEU A 285 -2.58 18.71 8.09
CA LEU A 285 -3.07 19.91 7.41
C LEU A 285 -4.58 19.83 7.15
N ILE A 286 -5.07 18.67 6.69
CA ILE A 286 -6.50 18.45 6.45
C ILE A 286 -7.28 18.49 7.77
N GLY A 287 -6.80 17.85 8.84
CA GLY A 287 -7.45 17.88 10.16
C GLY A 287 -7.52 19.29 10.74
N ARG A 288 -6.44 20.08 10.61
CA ARG A 288 -6.45 21.50 11.02
C ARG A 288 -7.39 22.34 10.17
N ALA A 289 -7.46 22.08 8.87
CA ALA A 289 -8.37 22.76 7.97
C ALA A 289 -9.85 22.45 8.28
N ARG A 290 -10.19 21.21 8.67
CA ARG A 290 -11.53 20.84 9.15
C ARG A 290 -11.89 21.62 10.41
N THR A 291 -10.97 21.69 11.36
CA THR A 291 -11.15 22.47 12.60
C THR A 291 -11.36 23.96 12.32
N ALA A 292 -10.74 24.49 11.26
CA ALA A 292 -10.86 25.89 10.83
C ALA A 292 -12.03 26.16 9.85
N GLY A 293 -12.82 25.13 9.48
CA GLY A 293 -13.96 25.28 8.57
C GLY A 293 -13.59 25.52 7.10
N LEU A 294 -12.41 25.07 6.66
CA LEU A 294 -11.93 25.20 5.27
C LEU A 294 -12.23 23.95 4.39
N VAL A 295 -12.66 22.87 5.03
CA VAL A 295 -13.04 21.55 4.47
C VAL A 295 -14.13 20.94 5.33
#